data_AF-A0A8I1E9Q5-F1
#
_entry.id   AF-A0A8I1E9Q5-F1
#
_cell.length_a   1.000
_cell.length_b   1.000
_cell.length_c   1.000
_cell.angle_alpha   90.00
_cell.angle_beta   90.00
_cell.angle_gamma   90.00
#
_symmetry.space_group_name_H-M   'P 1'
#
loop_
_entity.id
_entity.type
_entity.pdbx_description
1 polymer ?
#
loop_
_entity_poly.entity_id
_entity_poly.type
_entity_poly.pdbx_seq_one_letter_code
_entity_poly.pdbx_strand_id
1 'polypeptide(L)'
;MQTARKIQGAVLAVLDDSIEVLLRDPDSNAEFDALVPLALVAEEDASLVREGAYFDMSLQEDGQVVGITFTRETWTAEELEQSRAEAENLAKNLRWD
;
A
#
# COMPACT_ATOMS: atom_id res chain seq x y z
N MET A 1 25.87 3.08 -5.88
CA MET A 1 24.82 2.50 -5.01
C MET A 1 23.51 3.02 -5.56
N GLN A 2 22.75 2.20 -6.28
CA GLN A 2 21.47 2.63 -6.85
C GLN A 2 20.42 2.58 -5.74
N THR A 3 19.86 3.72 -5.40
CA THR A 3 18.92 3.86 -4.29
C THR A 3 17.53 3.45 -4.79
N ALA A 4 17.05 2.27 -4.40
CA ALA A 4 15.66 1.89 -4.67
C ALA A 4 14.73 2.93 -4.02
N ARG A 5 13.80 3.48 -4.80
CA ARG A 5 12.80 4.43 -4.31
C ARG A 5 11.79 3.64 -3.49
N LYS A 6 11.51 4.11 -2.27
CA LYS A 6 10.47 3.52 -1.42
C LYS A 6 9.19 4.33 -1.56
N ILE A 7 8.10 3.65 -1.85
CA ILE A 7 6.76 4.20 -1.90
C ILE A 7 5.95 3.51 -0.81
N GLN A 8 5.18 4.28 -0.06
CA GLN A 8 4.33 3.73 0.99
C GLN A 8 2.98 3.40 0.38
N GLY A 9 2.41 2.26 0.74
CA GLY A 9 1.14 1.81 0.22
C GLY A 9 0.18 1.36 1.31
N ALA A 10 -1.11 1.54 1.07
CA ALA A 10 -2.19 1.03 1.91
C ALA A 10 -3.12 0.17 1.07
N VAL A 11 -3.51 -1.00 1.57
CA VAL A 11 -4.48 -1.87 0.90
C VAL A 11 -5.87 -1.30 1.05
N LEU A 12 -6.50 -0.97 -0.06
CA LEU A 12 -7.89 -0.52 -0.13
C LEU A 12 -8.85 -1.71 -0.18
N ALA A 13 -8.56 -2.69 -1.03
CA ALA A 13 -9.37 -3.88 -1.22
C ALA A 13 -8.49 -5.11 -1.51
N VAL A 14 -8.91 -6.29 -1.05
CA VAL A 14 -8.28 -7.56 -1.40
C VAL A 14 -9.17 -8.28 -2.41
N LEU A 15 -8.62 -8.57 -3.59
CA LEU A 15 -9.28 -9.31 -4.67
C LEU A 15 -8.69 -10.73 -4.75
N ASP A 16 -9.26 -11.59 -5.61
CA ASP A 16 -8.88 -13.00 -5.72
C ASP A 16 -7.39 -13.23 -6.11
N ASP A 17 -6.80 -12.37 -6.94
CA ASP A 17 -5.42 -12.50 -7.45
C ASP A 17 -4.55 -11.24 -7.23
N SER A 18 -5.15 -10.16 -6.73
CA SER A 18 -4.51 -8.86 -6.61
C SER A 18 -5.05 -8.09 -5.41
N ILE A 19 -4.32 -7.07 -5.00
CA ILE A 19 -4.77 -6.08 -4.03
C ILE A 19 -4.87 -4.71 -4.69
N GLU A 20 -5.97 -4.04 -4.43
CA GLU A 20 -6.11 -2.64 -4.73
C GLU A 20 -5.42 -1.87 -3.62
N VAL A 21 -4.52 -0.96 -4.00
CA VAL A 21 -3.68 -0.23 -3.09
C VAL A 21 -3.68 1.24 -3.42
N LEU A 22 -3.65 2.07 -2.38
CA LEU A 22 -3.28 3.47 -2.50
C LEU A 22 -1.78 3.57 -2.31
N LEU A 23 -1.07 4.02 -3.33
CA LEU A 23 0.35 4.30 -3.27
C LEU A 23 0.56 5.79 -3.05
N ARG A 24 1.41 6.12 -2.08
CA ARG A 24 1.81 7.48 -1.77
C ARG A 24 3.30 7.62 -1.93
N ASP A 25 3.67 8.52 -2.82
CA ASP A 25 5.06 8.89 -2.99
C ASP A 25 5.49 9.90 -1.90
N PRO A 26 6.49 9.58 -1.06
CA PRO A 26 6.91 10.47 0.02
C PRO A 26 7.60 11.74 -0.48
N ASP A 27 8.18 11.72 -1.68
CA ASP A 27 8.95 12.84 -2.23
C ASP A 27 8.03 13.90 -2.86
N SER A 28 7.00 13.44 -3.58
CA SER A 28 6.05 14.32 -4.28
C SER A 28 4.71 14.49 -3.55
N ASN A 29 4.45 13.74 -2.47
CA ASN A 29 3.13 13.61 -1.85
C ASN A 29 2.01 13.27 -2.85
N ALA A 30 2.38 12.61 -3.95
CA ALA A 30 1.44 12.17 -4.96
C ALA A 30 0.82 10.85 -4.51
N GLU A 31 -0.50 10.79 -4.54
CA GLU A 31 -1.29 9.60 -4.22
C GLU A 31 -1.90 9.06 -5.50
N PHE A 32 -1.76 7.75 -5.72
CA PHE A 32 -2.30 7.09 -6.90
C PHE A 32 -2.77 5.68 -6.53
N ASP A 33 -3.92 5.31 -7.05
CA ASP A 33 -4.41 3.95 -6.99
C ASP A 33 -3.59 3.03 -7.92
N ALA A 34 -3.34 1.82 -7.44
CA ALA A 34 -2.70 0.79 -8.22
C ALA A 34 -3.26 -0.58 -7.86
N LEU A 35 -3.21 -1.49 -8.84
CA LEU A 35 -3.46 -2.91 -8.62
C LEU A 35 -2.13 -3.62 -8.54
N VAL A 36 -1.90 -4.28 -7.41
CA VAL A 36 -0.69 -5.04 -7.15
C VAL A 36 -1.05 -6.52 -7.19
N PRO A 37 -0.42 -7.34 -8.04
CA PRO A 37 -0.59 -8.78 -8.01
C PRO A 37 -0.14 -9.36 -6.67
N LEU A 38 -0.93 -10.27 -6.10
CA LEU A 38 -0.55 -10.97 -4.86
C LEU A 38 0.76 -11.76 -5.03
N ALA A 39 1.10 -12.14 -6.26
CA ALA A 39 2.36 -12.81 -6.60
C ALA A 39 3.62 -11.96 -6.32
N LEU A 40 3.49 -10.62 -6.19
CA LEU A 40 4.60 -9.73 -5.81
C LEU A 40 4.77 -9.62 -4.28
N VAL A 41 3.78 -10.08 -3.52
CA VAL A 41 3.84 -10.10 -2.06
C VAL A 41 4.66 -11.30 -1.63
N ALA A 42 5.61 -11.08 -0.71
CA ALA A 42 6.38 -12.16 -0.14
C ALA A 42 5.45 -13.17 0.55
N GLU A 43 5.67 -14.48 0.36
CA GLU A 43 4.81 -15.53 0.93
C GLU A 43 4.65 -15.40 2.45
N GLU A 44 5.71 -14.95 3.14
CA GLU A 44 5.68 -14.68 4.58
C GLU A 44 4.73 -13.54 4.99
N ASP A 45 4.52 -12.58 4.10
CA ASP A 45 3.65 -11.41 4.29
C ASP A 45 2.25 -11.61 3.72
N ALA A 46 2.00 -12.69 2.97
CA ALA A 46 0.68 -13.03 2.43
C ALA A 46 -0.40 -13.10 3.54
N SER A 47 -0.01 -13.52 4.75
CA SER A 47 -0.90 -13.55 5.93
C SER A 47 -1.28 -12.16 6.47
N LEU A 48 -0.55 -11.12 6.08
CA LEU A 48 -0.75 -9.73 6.50
C LEU A 48 -1.59 -8.93 5.50
N VAL A 49 -1.85 -9.51 4.33
CA VAL A 49 -2.64 -8.89 3.27
C VAL A 49 -4.10 -8.85 3.70
N ARG A 50 -4.57 -7.65 4.03
CA ARG A 50 -5.96 -7.36 4.41
C ARG A 50 -6.27 -5.90 4.08
N GLU A 51 -7.55 -5.58 3.96
CA GLU A 51 -8.01 -4.18 3.85
C GLU A 51 -7.47 -3.36 5.02
N GLY A 52 -6.92 -2.18 4.72
CA GLY A 52 -6.23 -1.31 5.66
C GLY A 52 -4.81 -1.75 6.05
N ALA A 53 -4.25 -2.81 5.44
CA ALA A 53 -2.86 -3.18 5.66
C ALA A 53 -1.91 -2.18 4.98
N TYR A 54 -0.83 -1.84 5.67
CA TYR A 54 0.21 -0.96 5.14
C TYR A 54 1.43 -1.77 4.69
N PHE A 55 2.07 -1.29 3.64
CA PHE A 55 3.28 -1.89 3.11
C PHE A 55 4.23 -0.83 2.54
N ASP A 56 5.50 -1.17 2.50
CA ASP A 56 6.51 -0.43 1.77
C ASP A 56 6.80 -1.15 0.46
N MET A 57 6.60 -0.44 -0.65
CA MET A 57 6.95 -0.89 -1.98
C MET A 57 8.30 -0.31 -2.37
N SER A 58 9.24 -1.18 -2.74
CA SER A 58 10.52 -0.78 -3.30
C SER A 58 10.44 -0.79 -4.82
N LEU A 59 10.76 0.34 -5.44
CA LEU A 59 10.85 0.53 -6.88
C LEU A 59 12.31 0.72 -7.32
N GLN A 60 12.65 0.16 -8.48
CA GLN A 60 13.88 0.48 -9.20
C GLN A 60 13.77 1.83 -9.94
N GLU A 61 14.91 2.35 -10.42
CA GLU A 61 14.97 3.62 -11.19
C GLU A 61 14.11 3.60 -12.46
N ASP A 62 13.88 2.42 -13.04
CA ASP A 62 13.01 2.23 -14.22
C ASP A 62 11.50 2.19 -13.86
N GLY A 63 11.14 2.32 -12.58
CA GLY A 63 9.77 2.20 -12.08
C GLY A 63 9.31 0.75 -11.84
N GLN A 64 10.20 -0.23 -12.02
CA GLN A 64 9.89 -1.63 -11.77
C GLN A 64 9.79 -1.92 -10.27
N VAL A 65 8.71 -2.56 -9.84
CA VAL A 65 8.55 -3.08 -8.47
C VAL A 65 9.56 -4.20 -8.22
N VAL A 66 10.43 -4.04 -7.24
CA VAL A 66 11.42 -5.04 -6.84
C VAL A 66 11.04 -5.82 -5.58
N GLY A 67 10.10 -5.30 -4.80
CA GLY A 67 9.61 -6.01 -3.62
C GLY A 67 8.57 -5.19 -2.88
N ILE A 68 7.68 -5.91 -2.22
CA ILE A 68 6.67 -5.36 -1.33
C ILE A 68 6.87 -6.02 0.02
N THR A 69 7.03 -5.20 1.05
CA THR A 69 7.19 -5.68 2.43
C THR A 69 6.07 -5.10 3.24
N PHE A 70 5.21 -5.95 3.79
CA PHE A 70 4.14 -5.50 4.67
C PHE A 70 4.70 -5.11 6.02
N THR A 71 4.30 -3.94 6.51
CA THR A 71 4.78 -3.44 7.79
C THR A 71 4.11 -4.26 8.89
N ARG A 72 4.89 -5.12 9.56
CA ARG A 72 4.44 -5.98 10.67
C ARG A 72 4.19 -5.21 11.97
N GLU A 73 4.32 -3.89 11.96
CA GLU A 73 4.25 -3.09 13.17
C GLU A 73 2.86 -3.11 13.78
N THR A 74 2.85 -3.37 15.08
CA THR A 74 1.74 -3.27 16.00
C THR A 74 1.31 -1.81 16.11
N TRP A 75 0.50 -1.32 15.18
CA TRP A 75 -0.02 0.04 15.25
C TRP A 75 -0.87 0.21 16.52
N THR A 76 -0.54 1.23 17.31
CA THR A 76 -1.39 1.71 18.39
C THR A 76 -2.73 2.21 17.84
N ALA A 77 -3.81 2.09 18.61
CA ALA A 77 -5.18 2.35 18.16
C ALA A 77 -5.36 3.70 17.43
N GLU A 78 -4.62 4.74 17.84
CA GLU A 78 -4.68 6.07 17.23
C GLU A 78 -4.22 6.12 15.77
N GLU A 79 -3.25 5.30 15.40
CA GLU A 79 -2.74 5.30 14.03
C GLU A 79 -3.56 4.37 13.11
N LEU A 80 -4.18 3.34 13.68
CA LEU A 80 -5.25 2.57 13.03
C LEU A 80 -6.50 3.44 12.78
N GLU A 81 -6.84 4.35 13.70
CA GLU A 81 -7.96 5.27 13.54
C GLU A 81 -7.69 6.36 12.50
N GLN A 82 -6.48 6.93 12.48
CA GLN A 82 -6.10 7.92 11.46
C GLN A 82 -6.07 7.29 10.07
N SER A 83 -5.43 6.12 9.91
CA SER A 83 -5.41 5.46 8.61
C SER A 83 -6.78 4.98 8.16
N ARG A 84 -7.63 4.48 9.07
CA ARG A 84 -9.03 4.15 8.72
C ARG A 84 -9.82 5.39 8.34
N ALA A 85 -9.65 6.50 9.05
CA ALA A 85 -10.32 7.76 8.72
C ALA A 85 -9.87 8.28 7.34
N GLU A 86 -8.59 8.17 7.01
CA GLU A 86 -8.04 8.54 5.70
C GLU A 86 -8.53 7.60 4.59
N ALA A 87 -8.49 6.29 4.80
CA ALA A 87 -9.00 5.30 3.85
C ALA A 87 -10.53 5.42 3.63
N GLU A 88 -11.30 5.68 4.68
CA GLU A 88 -12.75 5.95 4.57
C GLU A 88 -13.04 7.31 3.90
N ASN A 89 -12.20 8.32 4.11
CA ASN A 89 -12.31 9.59 3.40
C ASN A 89 -12.03 9.40 1.91
N LEU A 90 -11.00 8.63 1.59
CA LEU A 90 -10.60 8.31 0.23
C LEU A 90 -11.65 7.47 -0.49
N ALA A 91 -12.17 6.41 0.15
CA ALA A 91 -13.23 5.56 -0.40
C ALA A 91 -14.55 6.33 -0.59
N LYS A 92 -14.82 7.35 0.25
CA LYS A 92 -15.96 8.25 0.06
C LYS A 92 -15.75 9.22 -1.10
N ASN A 93 -14.52 9.70 -1.32
CA ASN A 93 -14.18 10.56 -2.45
C ASN A 93 -14.11 9.81 -3.79
N LEU A 94 -13.79 8.52 -3.79
CA LEU A 94 -13.88 7.65 -4.97
C LEU A 94 -15.33 7.33 -5.39
N ARG A 95 -16.33 7.67 -4.56
CA ARG A 95 -17.74 7.31 -4.80
C ARG A 95 -18.57 8.40 -5.50
N TRP A 96 -17.99 9.50 -5.97
CA TRP A 96 -18.74 10.57 -6.65
C TRP A 96 -17.95 11.18 -7.82
N ASP A 97 -18.01 10.55 -9.00
CA ASP A 97 -18.73 11.01 -10.22
C ASP A 97 -18.27 10.17 -11.43
#